data_AF-A0A392UIZ6-F1
#
_entry.id   AF-A0A392UIZ6-F1
#
_cell.length_a   1.000
_cell.length_b   1.000
_cell.length_c   1.000
_cell.angle_alpha   90.00
_cell.angle_beta   90.00
_cell.angle_gamma   90.00
#
_symmetry.space_group_name_H-M   'P 1'
#
loop_
_entity.id
_entity.type
_entity.pdbx_description
1 polymer ?
#
loop_
_entity_poly.entity_id
_entity_poly.type
_entity_poly.pdbx_seq_one_letter_code
_entity_poly.pdbx_strand_id
1 'polypeptide(L)' 'MAEAIATLSNIMARDHQPGREDELRLERFMKHKPTLFIGGYNPDGVVKWVEEVEIIFEAMGCTEEH' A
#
# COMPACT_ATOMS: atom_id res chain seq x y z
N MET A 1 6.85 -11.44 -2.88
CA MET A 1 6.46 -10.07 -2.48
C MET A 1 6.00 -9.26 -3.69
N ALA A 2 6.80 -9.12 -4.75
CA ALA A 2 6.40 -8.38 -5.97
C ALA A 2 5.04 -8.82 -6.59
N GLU A 3 4.73 -10.11 -6.55
CA GLU A 3 3.49 -10.66 -7.13
C GLU A 3 2.22 -10.25 -6.34
N ALA A 4 2.33 -10.14 -5.01
CA ALA A 4 1.25 -9.67 -4.16
C ALA A 4 1.00 -8.17 -4.36
N ILE A 5 2.07 -7.39 -4.47
CA ILE A 5 2.02 -5.95 -4.74
C ILE A 5 1.37 -5.70 -6.10
N ALA A 6 1.83 -6.39 -7.15
CA ALA A 6 1.26 -6.27 -8.51
C ALA A 6 -0.23 -6.65 -8.55
N THR A 7 -0.64 -7.63 -7.75
CA THR A 7 -2.04 -8.03 -7.64
C THR A 7 -2.89 -6.93 -7.01
N LEU A 8 -2.42 -6.32 -5.93
CA LEU A 8 -3.11 -5.22 -5.26
C LEU A 8 -3.19 -3.98 -6.16
N SER A 9 -2.10 -3.59 -6.82
CA SER A 9 -2.08 -2.46 -7.77
C SER A 9 -3.09 -2.63 -8.92
N ASN A 10 -3.20 -3.84 -9.46
CA ASN A 10 -4.17 -4.15 -10.51
C ASN A 10 -5.63 -4.10 -10.02
N ILE A 11 -5.88 -4.44 -8.76
CA ILE A 11 -7.21 -4.35 -8.15
C ILE A 11 -7.60 -2.88 -7.92
N MET A 12 -6.64 -2.05 -7.52
CA MET A 12 -6.85 -0.63 -7.25
C MET A 12 -7.09 0.18 -8.53
N ALA A 13 -6.33 -0.11 -9.60
CA ALA A 13 -6.48 0.58 -10.88
C ALA A 13 -7.86 0.38 -11.55
N ARG A 14 -8.60 -0.66 -11.18
CA ARG A 14 -9.89 -1.02 -11.82
C ARG A 14 -11.11 -0.34 -11.20
N ASP A 15 -11.00 0.31 -10.05
CA ASP A 15 -12.15 0.75 -9.23
C ASP A 15 -12.32 2.28 -9.10
N HIS A 16 -11.83 3.06 -10.08
CA HIS A 16 -11.72 4.53 -10.02
C HIS A 16 -13.05 5.30 -9.77
N GLN A 17 -13.24 5.88 -8.57
CA GLN A 17 -14.32 6.78 -8.12
C GLN A 17 -13.82 7.89 -7.15
N PRO A 18 -13.68 9.15 -7.60
CA PRO A 18 -12.71 10.16 -7.12
C PRO A 18 -12.92 10.81 -5.73
N GLY A 19 -13.73 10.25 -4.83
CA GLY A 19 -13.92 10.84 -3.49
C GLY A 19 -14.44 9.89 -2.42
N ARG A 20 -14.96 8.73 -2.82
CA ARG A 20 -15.18 7.58 -1.93
C ARG A 20 -14.04 6.56 -2.07
N GLU A 21 -13.16 6.73 -3.05
CA GLU A 21 -12.14 5.76 -3.37
C GLU A 21 -11.06 5.63 -2.33
N ASP A 22 -10.55 6.73 -1.77
CA ASP A 22 -9.38 6.62 -0.90
C ASP A 22 -9.73 5.86 0.38
N GLU A 23 -10.93 6.10 0.92
CA GLU A 23 -11.50 5.31 2.01
C GLU A 23 -11.75 3.85 1.60
N LEU A 24 -12.32 3.59 0.42
CA LEU A 24 -12.53 2.22 -0.10
C LEU A 24 -11.22 1.49 -0.45
N ARG A 25 -10.19 2.21 -0.90
CA ARG A 25 -8.85 1.71 -1.26
C ARG A 25 -8.08 1.32 0.00
N LEU A 26 -8.13 2.17 1.02
CA LEU A 26 -7.56 1.87 2.33
C LEU A 26 -8.28 0.68 3.00
N GLU A 27 -9.61 0.66 3.01
CA GLU A 27 -10.38 -0.47 3.53
C GLU A 27 -10.05 -1.78 2.80
N ARG A 28 -9.93 -1.74 1.47
CA ARG A 28 -9.56 -2.91 0.66
C ARG A 28 -8.13 -3.34 0.92
N PHE A 29 -7.20 -2.41 1.07
CA PHE A 29 -5.82 -2.72 1.44
C PHE A 29 -5.75 -3.45 2.79
N MET A 30 -6.41 -2.90 3.82
CA MET A 30 -6.45 -3.50 5.16
C MET A 30 -7.12 -4.88 5.18
N LYS A 31 -8.14 -5.11 4.34
CA LYS A 31 -8.80 -6.42 4.18
C LYS A 31 -7.85 -7.53 3.71
N HIS A 32 -6.78 -7.19 2.98
CA HIS A 32 -5.78 -8.15 2.53
C HIS A 32 -4.70 -8.44 3.58
N LYS A 33 -4.83 -7.91 4.80
CA LYS A 33 -3.91 -8.14 5.92
C LYS A 33 -2.47 -7.86 5.49
N PRO A 34 -2.16 -6.59 5.17
CA PRO A 34 -0.83 -6.21 4.74
C PRO A 34 0.19 -6.68 5.78
N THR A 35 1.37 -7.05 5.30
CA THR A 35 2.41 -7.57 6.17
C THR A 35 2.82 -6.46 7.14
N LEU A 36 2.47 -6.64 8.41
CA LEU A 36 2.89 -5.73 9.46
C LEU A 36 4.40 -5.90 9.63
N PHE A 37 5.12 -4.79 9.72
CA PHE A 37 6.50 -4.83 10.16
C PHE A 37 6.52 -5.18 11.65
N ILE A 38 6.69 -6.48 11.95
CA ILE A 38 6.87 -6.97 13.32
C ILE A 38 8.35 -6.76 13.65
N GLY A 39 8.64 -5.55 14.12
CA GLY A 39 10.00 -5.01 14.20
C GLY A 39 11.00 -5.74 15.10
N GLY A 40 12.27 -5.40 14.85
CA GLY A 40 13.51 -5.72 15.57
C GLY A 40 14.64 -4.82 15.03
N TYR A 41 15.90 -4.95 15.50
CA TYR A 41 17.06 -4.24 14.94
C TYR A 41 17.44 -4.81 13.55
N ASN A 42 16.59 -4.60 12.56
CA ASN A 42 16.82 -4.99 11.15
C ASN A 42 16.67 -3.75 10.26
N PRO A 43 17.71 -2.90 10.16
CA PRO A 43 17.66 -1.67 9.37
C PRO A 43 17.34 -1.94 7.89
N ASP A 44 17.91 -3.00 7.29
CA ASP A 44 17.65 -3.37 5.90
C ASP A 44 16.18 -3.80 5.69
N GLY A 45 15.61 -4.51 6.67
CA GLY A 45 14.21 -4.89 6.67
C GLY A 45 13.25 -3.71 6.83
N VAL A 46 13.63 -2.69 7.61
CA VAL A 46 12.86 -1.44 7.73
C VAL A 46 12.86 -0.68 6.42
N VAL A 47 14.02 -0.48 5.79
CA VAL A 47 14.15 0.26 4.53
C VAL A 47 13.27 -0.37 3.45
N LYS A 48 13.37 -1.69 3.28
CA LYS A 48 12.56 -2.41 2.29
C LYS A 48 11.06 -2.33 2.58
N TRP A 49 10.65 -2.37 3.85
CA TRP A 49 9.25 -2.23 4.22
C TRP A 49 8.71 -0.83 3.91
N VAL A 50 9.51 0.22 4.16
CA VAL A 50 9.14 1.60 3.82
C VAL A 50 8.99 1.77 2.30
N GLU A 51 9.94 1.27 1.50
CA GLU A 51 9.85 1.32 0.03
C GLU A 51 8.59 0.62 -0.49
N GLU A 52 8.23 -0.54 0.07
CA GLU A 52 7.01 -1.25 -0.33
C GLU A 52 5.73 -0.47 0.05
N VAL A 53 5.71 0.20 1.20
CA VAL A 53 4.60 1.06 1.62
C VAL A 53 4.48 2.29 0.72
N GLU A 54 5.58 2.96 0.38
CA GLU A 54 5.58 4.14 -0.51
C GLU A 54 4.98 3.81 -1.89
N ILE A 55 5.34 2.67 -2.49
CA ILE A 55 4.78 2.20 -3.76
C ILE A 55 3.25 2.03 -3.67
N ILE A 56 2.74 1.56 -2.52
CA ILE A 56 1.30 1.39 -2.32
C ILE A 56 0.61 2.76 -2.21
N PHE A 57 1.18 3.71 -1.47
CA PHE A 57 0.66 5.07 -1.38
C PHE A 57 0.66 5.79 -2.73
N GLU A 58 1.73 5.64 -3.51
CA GLU A 58 1.80 6.16 -4.89
C GLU A 58 0.72 5.53 -5.78
N ALA A 59 0.52 4.20 -5.70
CA ALA A 59 -0.55 3.51 -6.42
C ALA A 59 -1.96 3.88 -5.92
N MET A 60 -2.11 4.31 -4.67
CA MET A 60 -3.34 4.90 -4.13
C MET A 60 -3.56 6.34 -4.60
N GLY A 61 -2.57 6.99 -5.23
CA GLY A 61 -2.63 8.41 -5.57
C GLY A 61 -2.58 9.32 -4.34
N CYS A 62 -2.11 8.81 -3.20
CA CYS A 62 -1.90 9.61 -2.00
C CYS A 62 -0.74 10.58 -2.26
N THR A 63 -0.97 11.85 -1.95
CA THR A 63 0.06 12.89 -1.99
C THR A 63 0.51 13.21 -0.59
N GLU A 64 1.75 13.69 -0.44
CA GLU A 64 2.21 14.23 0.84
C GLU A 64 1.25 15.34 1.31
N GLU A 65 0.77 15.24 2.54
CA GLU A 65 0.05 16.34 3.18
C GLU A 65 1.03 17.46 3.52
N HIS A 66 0.64 18.71 3.24
CA HIS A 66 1.45 19.92 3.43
C HIS A 66 1.26 20.54 4.81
#